data_AF-A0A6A5RSH4-F1
#
_entry.id   AF-A0A6A5RSH4-F1
#
_cell.length_a   1.000
_cell.length_b   1.000
_cell.length_c   1.000
_cell.angle_alpha   90.00
_cell.angle_beta   90.00
_cell.angle_gamma   90.00
#
_symmetry.space_group_name_H-M   'P 1'
#
loop_
_entity.id
_entity.type
_entity.pdbx_description
1 polymer ?
#
loop_
_entity_poly.entity_id
_entity_poly.type
_entity_poly.pdbx_seq_one_letter_code
_entity_poly.pdbx_strand_id
1 'polypeptide(L)'
;GTIYFAAHPADTLLYQNPDLFHDLYVYKCVTTVIFTSGDRGIVGNMSRTLEHGLEAAYSWTNGLAIDNQTWSANTVQIGRNNVTVSRPQDVYNVQIIYLRLPGGGPVGSGYARNKGESLRKLYTGDIKAVTTTDGRATYTLKCLQDFLAAILIESGATDVRVLDYKTGIPDEEDEREDHADHVVSARLVVDVMKHMNSTAKLRGYAASFARRFDANLNETGLDFKRKVAAFLTYAEHDAHMVCCFSKLPV
;
A
#
# COMPACT_ATOMS: atom_id res chain seq x y z
N GLY A 1 10.29 15.28 -1.55
CA GLY A 1 9.11 14.53 -2.03
C GLY A 1 8.52 13.73 -0.89
N THR A 2 7.42 13.04 -1.13
CA THR A 2 6.71 12.24 -0.12
C THR A 2 6.68 10.78 -0.56
N ILE A 3 6.94 9.88 0.39
CA ILE A 3 6.81 8.44 0.18
C ILE A 3 5.67 7.90 1.04
N TYR A 4 4.76 7.17 0.42
CA TYR A 4 3.61 6.52 1.05
C TYR A 4 3.85 5.02 1.11
N PHE A 5 3.77 4.43 2.30
CA PHE A 5 3.81 3.00 2.51
C PHE A 5 2.43 2.50 2.93
N ALA A 6 1.98 1.43 2.28
CA ALA A 6 0.70 0.79 2.50
C ALA A 6 0.84 -0.73 2.40
N ALA A 7 -0.04 -1.47 3.08
CA ALA A 7 0.00 -2.92 3.02
C ALA A 7 -0.64 -3.44 1.74
N HIS A 8 -1.78 -2.87 1.36
CA HIS A 8 -2.61 -3.27 0.23
C HIS A 8 -2.85 -2.10 -0.74
N PRO A 9 -3.17 -2.39 -2.02
CA PRO A 9 -3.39 -1.35 -3.02
C PRO A 9 -4.47 -0.30 -2.64
N ALA A 10 -5.52 -0.67 -1.91
CA ALA A 10 -6.60 0.24 -1.54
C ALA A 10 -6.25 1.21 -0.38
N ASP A 11 -5.22 0.91 0.42
CA ASP A 11 -5.04 1.54 1.73
C ASP A 11 -4.70 3.03 1.62
N THR A 12 -3.92 3.42 0.60
CA THR A 12 -3.56 4.83 0.41
C THR A 12 -4.81 5.66 0.07
N LEU A 13 -5.76 5.06 -0.66
CA LEU A 13 -7.01 5.69 -1.04
C LEU A 13 -7.96 5.85 0.15
N LEU A 14 -8.03 4.83 1.01
CA LEU A 14 -8.91 4.78 2.17
C LEU A 14 -8.41 5.61 3.35
N TYR A 15 -7.13 5.49 3.70
CA TYR A 15 -6.61 5.96 4.98
C TYR A 15 -5.67 7.16 4.87
N GLN A 16 -5.00 7.33 3.73
CA GLN A 16 -3.98 8.39 3.56
C GLN A 16 -4.49 9.59 2.75
N ASN A 17 -5.70 9.52 2.19
CA ASN A 17 -6.42 10.68 1.65
C ASN A 17 -7.06 11.53 2.76
N PRO A 18 -7.05 12.87 2.61
CA PRO A 18 -6.76 13.63 1.39
C PRO A 18 -5.30 14.06 1.20
N ASP A 19 -4.39 13.75 2.12
CA ASP A 19 -2.98 14.17 2.02
C ASP A 19 -2.30 13.67 0.73
N LEU A 20 -2.57 12.41 0.35
CA LEU A 20 -2.10 11.85 -0.93
C LEU A 20 -2.58 12.70 -2.11
N PHE A 21 -3.88 12.99 -2.15
CA PHE A 21 -4.49 13.82 -3.17
C PHE A 21 -3.82 15.21 -3.23
N HIS A 22 -3.60 15.87 -2.09
CA HIS A 22 -2.95 17.18 -2.03
C HIS A 22 -1.51 17.15 -2.53
N ASP A 23 -0.74 16.12 -2.18
CA ASP A 23 0.64 15.97 -2.64
C ASP A 23 0.73 15.76 -4.16
N LEU A 24 -0.18 14.97 -4.74
CA LEU A 24 -0.29 14.79 -6.18
C LEU A 24 -0.71 16.09 -6.88
N TYR A 25 -1.72 16.79 -6.34
CA TYR A 25 -2.27 18.01 -6.91
C TYR A 25 -1.24 19.14 -7.04
N VAL A 26 -0.33 19.27 -6.07
CA VAL A 26 0.74 20.28 -6.09
C VAL A 26 2.04 19.78 -6.72
N TYR A 27 1.98 18.69 -7.49
CA TYR A 27 3.10 18.12 -8.25
C TYR A 27 4.34 17.78 -7.39
N LYS A 28 4.15 17.31 -6.15
CA LYS A 28 5.28 16.74 -5.39
C LYS A 28 5.78 15.46 -6.05
N CYS A 29 7.07 15.16 -5.85
CA CYS A 29 7.58 13.81 -6.11
C CYS A 29 6.93 12.84 -5.11
N VAL A 30 6.05 11.97 -5.59
CA VAL A 30 5.29 10.97 -4.81
C VAL A 30 5.74 9.57 -5.22
N THR A 31 6.27 8.82 -4.25
CA THR A 31 6.51 7.38 -4.38
C THR A 31 5.51 6.66 -3.50
N THR A 32 4.81 5.66 -4.04
CA THR A 32 3.96 4.78 -3.23
C THR A 32 4.55 3.38 -3.21
N VAL A 33 4.63 2.74 -2.05
CA VAL A 33 5.16 1.38 -1.87
C VAL A 33 4.06 0.52 -1.29
N ILE A 34 3.67 -0.51 -2.05
CA ILE A 34 2.65 -1.48 -1.65
C ILE A 34 3.34 -2.79 -1.30
N PHE A 35 3.18 -3.23 -0.04
CA PHE A 35 3.87 -4.41 0.46
C PHE A 35 3.29 -5.71 -0.10
N THR A 36 1.98 -5.91 -0.01
CA THR A 36 1.35 -7.18 -0.35
C THR A 36 0.66 -7.13 -1.70
N SER A 37 0.39 -8.30 -2.28
CA SER A 37 -0.39 -8.42 -3.51
C SER A 37 -1.87 -8.06 -3.33
N GLY A 38 -2.38 -8.00 -2.09
CA GLY A 38 -3.80 -7.79 -1.79
C GLY A 38 -4.73 -8.88 -2.32
N ASP A 39 -4.20 -10.00 -2.82
CA ASP A 39 -4.96 -10.99 -3.59
C ASP A 39 -5.89 -11.87 -2.74
N ARG A 40 -5.84 -11.75 -1.41
CA ARG A 40 -6.67 -12.52 -0.47
C ARG A 40 -6.51 -14.04 -0.63
N GLY A 41 -5.35 -14.49 -1.09
CA GLY A 41 -5.07 -15.89 -1.38
C GLY A 41 -5.74 -16.41 -2.66
N ILE A 42 -6.38 -15.54 -3.45
CA ILE A 42 -7.12 -15.90 -4.67
C ILE A 42 -6.15 -16.09 -5.84
N VAL A 43 -6.30 -17.18 -6.58
CA VAL A 43 -5.47 -17.54 -7.73
C VAL A 43 -5.70 -16.65 -8.95
N GLY A 44 -4.77 -16.71 -9.92
CA GLY A 44 -4.88 -16.01 -11.20
C GLY A 44 -4.40 -14.56 -11.15
N ASN A 45 -5.10 -13.68 -11.87
CA ASN A 45 -4.70 -12.28 -12.11
C ASN A 45 -5.22 -11.28 -11.07
N MET A 46 -5.69 -11.74 -9.90
CA MET A 46 -6.30 -10.86 -8.90
C MET A 46 -5.36 -9.72 -8.50
N SER A 47 -4.11 -10.04 -8.14
CA SER A 47 -3.11 -9.03 -7.76
C SER A 47 -2.91 -7.97 -8.85
N ARG A 48 -2.80 -8.39 -10.12
CA ARG A 48 -2.63 -7.46 -11.24
C ARG A 48 -3.85 -6.57 -11.45
N THR A 49 -5.05 -7.10 -11.22
CA THR A 49 -6.29 -6.33 -11.32
C THR A 49 -6.34 -5.24 -10.24
N LEU A 50 -5.90 -5.56 -9.01
CA LEU A 50 -5.81 -4.57 -7.92
C LEU A 50 -4.72 -3.50 -8.18
N GLU A 51 -3.57 -3.89 -8.77
CA GLU A 51 -2.55 -2.93 -9.23
C GLU A 51 -3.13 -1.96 -10.27
N HIS A 52 -3.87 -2.49 -11.26
CA HIS A 52 -4.55 -1.66 -12.26
C HIS A 52 -5.59 -0.73 -11.66
N GLY A 53 -6.35 -1.16 -10.65
CA GLY A 53 -7.28 -0.29 -9.93
C GLY A 53 -6.58 0.88 -9.25
N LEU A 54 -5.42 0.65 -8.64
CA LEU A 54 -4.66 1.71 -7.98
C LEU A 54 -4.08 2.69 -8.99
N GLU A 55 -3.53 2.17 -10.08
CA GLU A 55 -3.05 2.95 -11.23
C GLU A 55 -4.18 3.82 -11.82
N ALA A 56 -5.39 3.27 -11.99
CA ALA A 56 -6.57 3.98 -12.45
C ALA A 56 -6.98 5.13 -11.49
N ALA A 57 -6.99 4.87 -10.18
CA ALA A 57 -7.30 5.89 -9.17
C ALA A 57 -6.26 7.03 -9.17
N TYR A 58 -4.97 6.71 -9.39
CA TYR A 58 -3.90 7.70 -9.51
C TYR A 58 -4.03 8.48 -10.83
N SER A 59 -4.38 7.82 -11.94
CA SER A 59 -4.70 8.48 -13.21
C SER A 59 -5.83 9.48 -13.03
N TRP A 60 -6.95 9.07 -12.44
CA TRP A 60 -8.09 9.95 -12.16
C TRP A 60 -7.68 11.17 -11.34
N THR A 61 -6.88 10.95 -10.30
CA THR A 61 -6.40 12.01 -9.41
C THR A 61 -5.52 13.04 -10.12
N ASN A 62 -4.71 12.60 -11.08
CA ASN A 62 -3.79 13.45 -11.85
C ASN A 62 -4.39 13.96 -13.18
N GLY A 63 -5.67 13.66 -13.46
CA GLY A 63 -6.32 14.05 -14.71
C GLY A 63 -5.77 13.33 -15.95
N LEU A 64 -5.21 12.14 -15.77
CA LEU A 64 -4.70 11.30 -16.85
C LEU A 64 -5.81 10.40 -17.40
N ALA A 65 -5.58 9.85 -18.59
CA ALA A 65 -6.43 8.81 -19.14
C ALA A 65 -6.45 7.57 -18.23
N ILE A 66 -7.58 6.88 -18.19
CA ILE A 66 -7.77 5.64 -17.43
C ILE A 66 -7.83 4.51 -18.46
N ASP A 67 -6.65 4.09 -18.91
CA ASP A 67 -6.47 3.00 -19.86
C ASP A 67 -5.19 2.21 -19.58
N ASN A 68 -4.99 1.13 -20.33
CA ASN A 68 -3.85 0.22 -20.17
C ASN A 68 -2.53 0.75 -20.75
N GLN A 69 -2.55 1.87 -21.47
CA GLN A 69 -1.35 2.49 -22.06
C GLN A 69 -0.78 3.57 -21.15
N THR A 70 -1.60 4.14 -20.29
CA THR A 70 -1.22 5.24 -19.39
C THR A 70 -0.10 4.84 -18.43
N TRP A 71 -0.04 3.58 -17.99
CA TRP A 71 0.98 3.10 -17.04
C TRP A 71 1.90 2.07 -17.65
N SER A 72 3.19 2.16 -17.31
CA SER A 72 4.20 1.15 -17.66
C SER A 72 4.85 0.58 -16.42
N ALA A 73 4.78 -0.74 -16.27
CA ALA A 73 5.41 -1.48 -15.18
C ALA A 73 6.72 -2.10 -15.65
N ASN A 74 7.81 -1.74 -14.98
CA ASN A 74 9.15 -2.22 -15.32
C ASN A 74 9.80 -2.87 -14.09
N THR A 75 10.65 -3.87 -14.31
CA THR A 75 11.53 -4.37 -13.24
C THR A 75 12.71 -3.40 -13.10
N VAL A 76 12.86 -2.81 -11.91
CA VAL A 76 13.93 -1.88 -11.58
C VAL A 76 14.75 -2.48 -10.43
N GLN A 77 16.07 -2.33 -10.50
CA GLN A 77 16.95 -2.69 -9.40
C GLN A 77 17.04 -1.51 -8.43
N ILE A 78 16.68 -1.74 -7.16
CA ILE A 78 16.81 -0.79 -6.06
C ILE A 78 17.66 -1.46 -4.98
N GLY A 79 18.81 -0.87 -4.69
CA GLY A 79 19.89 -1.54 -3.95
C GLY A 79 20.26 -2.90 -4.58
N ARG A 80 20.01 -4.00 -3.85
CA ARG A 80 20.31 -5.38 -4.29
C ARG A 80 19.10 -6.15 -4.81
N ASN A 81 17.92 -5.52 -4.87
CA ASN A 81 16.67 -6.21 -5.15
C ASN A 81 16.06 -5.70 -6.46
N ASN A 82 15.50 -6.63 -7.23
CA ASN A 82 14.69 -6.32 -8.41
C ASN A 82 13.23 -6.23 -7.99
N VAL A 83 12.56 -5.14 -8.33
CA VAL A 83 11.18 -4.88 -7.94
C VAL A 83 10.38 -4.30 -9.10
N THR A 84 9.07 -4.54 -9.10
CA THR A 84 8.19 -3.93 -10.09
C THR A 84 7.92 -2.49 -9.70
N VAL A 85 8.25 -1.55 -10.59
CA VAL A 85 7.93 -0.13 -10.48
C VAL A 85 7.04 0.27 -11.63
N SER A 86 5.85 0.77 -11.32
CA SER A 86 4.89 1.29 -12.28
C SER A 86 4.94 2.82 -12.31
N ARG A 87 4.97 3.38 -13.51
CA ARG A 87 4.99 4.84 -13.73
C ARG A 87 3.97 5.23 -14.79
N PRO A 88 3.23 6.33 -14.59
CA PRO A 88 2.39 6.90 -15.63
C PRO A 88 3.26 7.53 -16.73
N GLN A 89 2.77 7.54 -17.97
CA GLN A 89 3.37 8.29 -19.07
C GLN A 89 3.23 9.80 -18.78
N ASP A 90 4.24 10.57 -19.19
CA ASP A 90 4.30 12.04 -19.10
C ASP A 90 4.16 12.67 -17.70
N VAL A 91 4.05 11.85 -16.64
CA VAL A 91 4.04 12.30 -15.24
C VAL A 91 5.21 11.68 -14.48
N TYR A 92 6.35 12.38 -14.49
CA TYR A 92 7.63 11.88 -14.00
C TYR A 92 7.79 11.98 -12.48
N ASN A 93 6.90 12.69 -11.79
CA ASN A 93 6.94 12.88 -10.34
C ASN A 93 6.12 11.82 -9.57
N VAL A 94 5.54 10.82 -10.24
CA VAL A 94 4.70 9.79 -9.61
C VAL A 94 5.22 8.39 -9.96
N GLN A 95 5.33 7.52 -8.96
CA GLN A 95 5.62 6.10 -9.17
C GLN A 95 5.01 5.23 -8.07
N ILE A 96 4.73 3.97 -8.42
CA ILE A 96 4.24 2.95 -7.49
C ILE A 96 5.19 1.74 -7.53
N ILE A 97 5.66 1.30 -6.36
CA ILE A 97 6.54 0.15 -6.18
C ILE A 97 5.70 -0.98 -5.59
N TYR A 98 5.63 -2.11 -6.28
CA TYR A 98 4.87 -3.28 -5.85
C TYR A 98 5.83 -4.38 -5.38
N LEU A 99 5.85 -4.65 -4.06
CA LEU A 99 6.68 -5.72 -3.50
C LEU A 99 6.05 -7.10 -3.70
N ARG A 100 4.71 -7.17 -3.81
CA ARG A 100 3.93 -8.39 -4.08
C ARG A 100 4.15 -9.51 -3.06
N LEU A 101 4.40 -9.16 -1.80
CA LEU A 101 4.45 -10.13 -0.69
C LEU A 101 3.07 -10.78 -0.51
N PRO A 102 3.00 -12.01 0.03
CA PRO A 102 1.73 -12.66 0.30
C PRO A 102 0.95 -11.91 1.37
N GLY A 103 -0.36 -11.78 1.17
CA GLY A 103 -1.26 -11.23 2.18
C GLY A 103 -1.36 -12.15 3.41
N GLY A 104 -1.44 -11.53 4.58
CA GLY A 104 -1.54 -12.20 5.87
C GLY A 104 -2.97 -12.49 6.32
N GLY A 105 -3.98 -11.84 5.72
CA GLY A 105 -5.34 -11.80 6.28
C GLY A 105 -5.40 -10.99 7.58
N PRO A 106 -6.60 -10.86 8.20
CA PRO A 106 -6.83 -9.94 9.32
C PRO A 106 -5.83 -10.08 10.46
N VAL A 107 -5.53 -11.32 10.85
CA VAL A 107 -4.59 -11.63 11.94
C VAL A 107 -3.19 -12.03 11.46
N GLY A 108 -2.90 -11.97 10.17
CA GLY A 108 -1.56 -12.32 9.67
C GLY A 108 -1.24 -13.83 9.70
N SER A 109 -2.25 -14.71 9.69
CA SER A 109 -2.07 -16.16 9.58
C SER A 109 -1.51 -16.61 8.23
N GLY A 110 -1.65 -15.76 7.19
CA GLY A 110 -1.33 -16.08 5.80
C GLY A 110 -2.39 -16.97 5.15
N TYR A 111 -2.37 -17.01 3.82
CA TYR A 111 -3.28 -17.86 3.04
C TYR A 111 -2.62 -19.20 2.66
N ALA A 112 -3.43 -20.26 2.55
CA ALA A 112 -2.96 -21.61 2.21
C ALA A 112 -2.19 -21.65 0.88
N ARG A 113 -2.63 -20.85 -0.11
CA ARG A 113 -1.95 -20.69 -1.41
C ARG A 113 -0.48 -20.32 -1.27
N ASN A 114 -0.16 -19.48 -0.28
CA ASN A 114 1.18 -19.00 0.02
C ASN A 114 1.80 -19.76 1.18
N LYS A 115 1.35 -21.00 1.45
CA LYS A 115 1.85 -21.86 2.53
C LYS A 115 1.75 -21.20 3.92
N GLY A 116 0.83 -20.27 4.10
CA GLY A 116 0.67 -19.51 5.33
C GLY A 116 1.80 -18.51 5.60
N GLU A 117 2.62 -18.17 4.61
CA GLU A 117 3.60 -17.08 4.74
C GLU A 117 2.88 -15.73 4.87
N SER A 118 3.39 -14.86 5.74
CA SER A 118 2.82 -13.53 5.98
C SER A 118 3.87 -12.56 6.51
N LEU A 119 3.58 -11.25 6.39
CA LEU A 119 4.41 -10.22 6.99
C LEU A 119 4.50 -10.35 8.51
N ARG A 120 3.37 -10.64 9.18
CA ARG A 120 3.34 -10.86 10.64
C ARG A 120 4.36 -11.91 11.05
N LYS A 121 4.30 -13.10 10.45
CA LYS A 121 5.18 -14.22 10.80
C LYS A 121 6.65 -13.93 10.50
N LEU A 122 6.95 -13.20 9.42
CA LEU A 122 8.31 -12.78 9.13
C LEU A 122 8.83 -11.81 10.20
N TYR A 123 7.99 -10.85 10.61
CA TYR A 123 8.33 -9.82 11.57
C TYR A 123 8.49 -10.36 13.00
N THR A 124 7.66 -11.32 13.41
CA THR A 124 7.73 -11.98 14.72
C THR A 124 8.78 -13.10 14.78
N GLY A 125 9.32 -13.52 13.64
CA GLY A 125 10.32 -14.59 13.55
C GLY A 125 9.76 -16.00 13.47
N ASP A 126 8.43 -16.16 13.33
CA ASP A 126 7.77 -17.45 13.16
C ASP A 126 8.14 -18.13 11.82
N ILE A 127 8.49 -17.32 10.81
CA ILE A 127 9.12 -17.79 9.56
C ILE A 127 10.43 -17.03 9.31
N LYS A 128 11.39 -17.71 8.68
CA LYS A 128 12.72 -17.13 8.39
C LYS A 128 12.73 -16.27 7.13
N ALA A 129 11.82 -16.54 6.19
CA ALA A 129 11.75 -15.86 4.92
C ALA A 129 10.31 -15.88 4.37
N VAL A 130 10.05 -14.95 3.45
CA VAL A 130 8.79 -14.84 2.69
C VAL A 130 9.10 -14.73 1.21
N THR A 131 8.37 -15.43 0.36
CA THR A 131 8.50 -15.41 -1.09
C THR A 131 7.38 -14.60 -1.73
N THR A 132 7.70 -13.75 -2.72
CA THR A 132 6.70 -12.95 -3.44
C THR A 132 5.69 -13.86 -4.14
N THR A 133 4.47 -13.36 -4.31
CA THR A 133 3.36 -14.12 -4.92
C THR A 133 3.60 -14.51 -6.39
N ASP A 134 4.51 -13.81 -7.07
CA ASP A 134 4.99 -14.15 -8.41
C ASP A 134 6.25 -15.04 -8.43
N GLY A 135 6.75 -15.44 -7.25
CA GLY A 135 7.91 -16.32 -7.07
C GLY A 135 9.26 -15.71 -7.43
N ARG A 136 9.31 -14.40 -7.71
CA ARG A 136 10.52 -13.74 -8.23
C ARG A 136 11.53 -13.32 -7.18
N ALA A 137 11.11 -13.11 -5.94
CA ALA A 137 12.00 -12.72 -4.86
C ALA A 137 11.65 -13.43 -3.54
N THR A 138 12.65 -13.62 -2.70
CA THR A 138 12.49 -14.17 -1.35
C THR A 138 13.28 -13.30 -0.37
N TYR A 139 12.62 -12.89 0.70
CA TYR A 139 13.18 -11.96 1.67
C TYR A 139 13.24 -12.60 3.05
N THR A 140 14.42 -12.57 3.68
CA THR A 140 14.49 -12.60 5.14
C THR A 140 14.04 -11.24 5.71
N LEU A 141 13.76 -11.16 7.01
CA LEU A 141 13.43 -9.90 7.67
C LEU A 141 14.51 -8.83 7.43
N LYS A 142 15.78 -9.20 7.59
CA LYS A 142 16.92 -8.30 7.39
C LYS A 142 17.02 -7.84 5.92
N CYS A 143 16.86 -8.75 4.97
CA CYS A 143 16.86 -8.41 3.55
C CYS A 143 15.72 -7.43 3.19
N LEU A 144 14.52 -7.61 3.76
CA LEU A 144 13.40 -6.70 3.55
C LEU A 144 13.67 -5.33 4.18
N GLN A 145 14.22 -5.27 5.39
CA GLN A 145 14.60 -4.01 6.04
C GLN A 145 15.67 -3.25 5.24
N ASP A 146 16.72 -3.93 4.79
CA ASP A 146 17.77 -3.32 3.96
C ASP A 146 17.21 -2.84 2.61
N PHE A 147 16.22 -3.55 2.07
CA PHE A 147 15.54 -3.13 0.85
C PHE A 147 14.69 -1.87 1.06
N LEU A 148 13.88 -1.82 2.13
CA LEU A 148 13.12 -0.63 2.48
C LEU A 148 14.03 0.58 2.74
N ALA A 149 15.20 0.36 3.35
CA ALA A 149 16.21 1.39 3.53
C ALA A 149 16.72 1.94 2.18
N ALA A 150 17.01 1.05 1.21
CA ALA A 150 17.40 1.45 -0.12
C ALA A 150 16.31 2.26 -0.84
N ILE A 151 15.03 1.84 -0.73
CA ILE A 151 13.90 2.60 -1.28
C ILE A 151 13.84 4.01 -0.66
N LEU A 152 13.97 4.12 0.67
CA LEU A 152 13.95 5.41 1.36
C LEU A 152 15.09 6.32 0.89
N ILE A 153 16.32 5.80 0.80
CA ILE A 153 17.51 6.54 0.34
C ILE A 153 17.32 7.00 -1.10
N GLU A 154 16.99 6.09 -2.02
CA GLU A 154 16.86 6.38 -3.45
C GLU A 154 15.69 7.33 -3.73
N SER A 155 14.61 7.28 -2.93
CA SER A 155 13.47 8.20 -3.08
C SER A 155 13.83 9.66 -2.77
N GLY A 156 14.85 9.90 -1.93
CA GLY A 156 15.16 11.23 -1.40
C GLY A 156 13.98 11.92 -0.68
N ALA A 157 12.98 11.15 -0.22
CA ALA A 157 11.79 11.70 0.38
C ALA A 157 12.07 12.32 1.75
N THR A 158 11.51 13.50 1.98
CA THR A 158 11.61 14.25 3.24
C THR A 158 10.41 14.00 4.16
N ASP A 159 9.35 13.43 3.60
CA ASP A 159 8.10 13.12 4.28
C ASP A 159 7.78 11.65 4.05
N VAL A 160 7.61 10.89 5.12
CA VAL A 160 7.31 9.46 5.12
C VAL A 160 5.92 9.25 5.72
N ARG A 161 5.04 8.60 4.98
CA ARG A 161 3.66 8.32 5.37
C ARG A 161 3.50 6.81 5.50
N VAL A 162 3.03 6.35 6.66
CA VAL A 162 2.80 4.93 6.98
C VAL A 162 1.39 4.76 7.53
N LEU A 163 0.86 3.55 7.57
CA LEU A 163 -0.37 3.27 8.33
C LEU A 163 -0.09 3.28 9.84
N ASP A 164 -1.00 2.74 10.64
CA ASP A 164 -0.84 2.74 12.09
C ASP A 164 0.28 1.80 12.52
N TYR A 165 1.31 2.33 13.19
CA TYR A 165 2.44 1.57 13.73
C TYR A 165 2.41 1.47 15.27
N LYS A 166 1.40 2.09 15.91
CA LYS A 166 1.31 2.22 17.37
C LYS A 166 0.38 1.18 17.99
N THR A 167 -0.70 0.81 17.31
CA THR A 167 -1.61 -0.25 17.76
C THR A 167 -0.91 -1.61 17.79
N GLY A 168 -1.44 -2.53 18.62
CA GLY A 168 -0.98 -3.91 18.69
C GLY A 168 -1.17 -4.63 17.35
N ILE A 169 -0.36 -5.67 17.09
CA ILE A 169 -0.64 -6.54 15.94
C ILE A 169 -1.87 -7.37 16.33
N PRO A 170 -3.00 -7.27 15.59
CA PRO A 170 -4.24 -7.95 15.93
C PRO A 170 -4.05 -9.47 15.95
N ASP A 171 -4.66 -10.13 16.92
CA ASP A 171 -4.84 -11.59 16.97
C ASP A 171 -6.32 -11.95 16.76
N GLU A 172 -6.70 -13.19 17.06
CA GLU A 172 -8.08 -13.66 16.85
C GLU A 172 -9.12 -12.88 17.69
N GLU A 173 -8.73 -12.31 18.83
CA GLU A 173 -9.63 -11.54 19.70
C GLU A 173 -9.87 -10.13 19.15
N ASP A 174 -8.83 -9.55 18.52
CA ASP A 174 -8.81 -8.17 18.02
C ASP A 174 -8.83 -8.06 16.49
N GLU A 175 -9.16 -9.14 15.75
CA GLU A 175 -9.08 -9.20 14.28
C GLU A 175 -9.90 -8.13 13.55
N ARG A 176 -10.89 -7.57 14.25
CA ARG A 176 -11.72 -6.51 13.71
C ARG A 176 -11.02 -5.17 13.85
N GLU A 177 -10.19 -4.95 14.86
CA GLU A 177 -9.66 -3.62 15.22
C GLU A 177 -8.76 -3.03 14.16
N ASP A 178 -7.83 -3.84 13.66
CA ASP A 178 -7.06 -3.52 12.47
C ASP A 178 -6.64 -4.80 11.73
N HIS A 179 -5.91 -4.62 10.63
CA HIS A 179 -5.33 -5.70 9.85
C HIS A 179 -3.85 -5.84 10.19
N ALA A 180 -3.37 -7.07 10.44
CA ALA A 180 -1.98 -7.34 10.82
C ALA A 180 -0.98 -6.78 9.80
N ASP A 181 -1.27 -6.90 8.50
CA ASP A 181 -0.40 -6.35 7.46
C ASP A 181 -0.30 -4.81 7.53
N HIS A 182 -1.35 -4.08 7.96
CA HIS A 182 -1.27 -2.61 8.15
C HIS A 182 -0.23 -2.29 9.23
N VAL A 183 -0.35 -2.93 10.38
CA VAL A 183 0.51 -2.67 11.55
C VAL A 183 1.94 -3.08 11.27
N VAL A 184 2.15 -4.27 10.71
CA VAL A 184 3.49 -4.81 10.48
C VAL A 184 4.23 -4.06 9.38
N SER A 185 3.55 -3.70 8.26
CA SER A 185 4.19 -2.90 7.20
C SER A 185 4.60 -1.53 7.72
N ALA A 186 3.75 -0.86 8.52
CA ALA A 186 4.08 0.42 9.12
C ALA A 186 5.25 0.31 10.12
N ARG A 187 5.25 -0.71 10.99
CA ARG A 187 6.35 -0.94 11.95
C ARG A 187 7.68 -1.22 11.28
N LEU A 188 7.69 -2.05 10.23
CA LEU A 188 8.90 -2.32 9.44
C LEU A 188 9.55 -1.03 8.93
N VAL A 189 8.77 -0.12 8.36
CA VAL A 189 9.27 1.18 7.88
C VAL A 189 9.81 2.03 9.02
N VAL A 190 9.08 2.11 10.15
CA VAL A 190 9.50 2.89 11.32
C VAL A 190 10.79 2.33 11.92
N ASP A 191 10.94 1.01 12.01
CA ASP A 191 12.14 0.35 12.50
C ASP A 191 13.35 0.63 11.59
N VAL A 192 13.14 0.59 10.28
CA VAL A 192 14.17 0.97 9.29
C VAL A 192 14.57 2.44 9.44
N MET A 193 13.61 3.35 9.55
CA MET A 193 13.89 4.78 9.76
C MET A 193 14.71 5.02 11.03
N LYS A 194 14.38 4.33 12.14
CA LYS A 194 15.16 4.38 13.39
C LYS A 194 16.58 3.85 13.19
N HIS A 195 16.73 2.69 12.54
CA HIS A 195 18.03 2.09 12.28
C HIS A 195 18.94 2.99 11.43
N MET A 196 18.35 3.73 10.48
CA MET A 196 19.05 4.68 9.63
C MET A 196 19.31 6.05 10.29
N ASN A 197 18.78 6.31 11.49
CA ASN A 197 18.71 7.65 12.09
C ASN A 197 18.11 8.69 11.11
N SER A 198 17.04 8.32 10.41
CA SER A 198 16.41 9.17 9.40
C SER A 198 15.85 10.46 10.02
N THR A 199 16.07 11.59 9.35
CA THR A 199 15.53 12.91 9.72
C THR A 199 14.23 13.25 8.98
N ALA A 200 13.73 12.34 8.13
CA ALA A 200 12.48 12.55 7.41
C ALA A 200 11.29 12.62 8.36
N LYS A 201 10.30 13.45 8.01
CA LYS A 201 9.09 13.66 8.80
C LYS A 201 8.16 12.46 8.67
N LEU A 202 7.97 11.73 9.76
CA LEU A 202 7.07 10.59 9.83
C LEU A 202 5.63 11.03 10.16
N ARG A 203 4.64 10.53 9.40
CA ARG A 203 3.22 10.58 9.78
C ARG A 203 2.59 9.18 9.67
N GLY A 204 1.94 8.75 10.74
CA GLY A 204 1.07 7.57 10.76
C GLY A 204 -0.40 7.94 10.58
N TYR A 205 -1.17 7.06 9.96
CA TYR A 205 -2.60 7.21 9.74
C TYR A 205 -3.34 6.07 10.42
N ALA A 206 -4.43 6.40 11.14
CA ALA A 206 -5.33 5.37 11.65
C ALA A 206 -5.88 4.60 10.44
N ALA A 207 -5.62 3.28 10.39
CA ALA A 207 -6.12 2.42 9.33
C ALA A 207 -7.54 1.98 9.68
N SER A 208 -7.81 0.68 9.86
CA SER A 208 -9.18 0.20 10.10
C SER A 208 -9.77 0.74 11.41
N PHE A 209 -8.91 1.02 12.39
CA PHE A 209 -9.31 1.63 13.68
C PHE A 209 -9.93 3.02 13.51
N ALA A 210 -9.69 3.69 12.38
CA ALA A 210 -10.27 5.02 12.10
C ALA A 210 -11.81 5.04 12.15
N ARG A 211 -12.46 3.90 11.91
CA ARG A 211 -13.93 3.77 12.00
C ARG A 211 -14.52 4.05 13.39
N ARG A 212 -13.67 4.09 14.42
CA ARG A 212 -14.07 4.42 15.81
C ARG A 212 -14.03 5.92 16.10
N PHE A 213 -13.51 6.73 15.18
CA PHE A 213 -13.48 8.18 15.32
C PHE A 213 -14.59 8.83 14.51
N ASP A 214 -14.98 10.03 14.93
CA ASP A 214 -15.85 10.88 14.14
C ASP A 214 -15.19 11.22 12.80
N ALA A 215 -16.01 11.31 11.75
CA ALA A 215 -15.54 11.72 10.44
C ALA A 215 -14.92 13.12 10.52
N ASN A 216 -13.72 13.27 9.96
CA ASN A 216 -12.96 14.52 9.95
C ASN A 216 -12.96 15.22 8.58
N LEU A 217 -13.72 14.69 7.61
CA LEU A 217 -13.93 15.29 6.29
C LEU A 217 -15.38 15.77 6.16
N ASN A 218 -15.55 16.97 5.62
CA ASN A 218 -16.87 17.48 5.24
C ASN A 218 -17.35 16.75 3.97
N GLU A 219 -18.46 16.02 4.07
CA GLU A 219 -19.05 15.22 2.98
C GLU A 219 -19.41 16.05 1.73
N THR A 220 -19.71 17.33 1.90
CA THR A 220 -20.00 18.23 0.78
C THR A 220 -18.75 18.84 0.15
N GLY A 221 -17.61 18.73 0.85
CA GLY A 221 -16.32 19.31 0.50
C GLY A 221 -15.60 18.59 -0.64
N LEU A 222 -14.63 19.28 -1.24
CA LEU A 222 -13.86 18.76 -2.37
C LEU A 222 -13.03 17.52 -1.99
N ASP A 223 -12.39 17.54 -0.81
CA ASP A 223 -11.54 16.43 -0.35
C ASP A 223 -12.32 15.12 -0.21
N PHE A 224 -13.54 15.19 0.36
CA PHE A 224 -14.41 14.02 0.46
C PHE A 224 -14.81 13.51 -0.92
N LYS A 225 -15.32 14.40 -1.78
CA LYS A 225 -15.75 14.03 -3.14
C LYS A 225 -14.61 13.40 -3.95
N ARG A 226 -13.40 13.95 -3.87
CA ARG A 226 -12.22 13.39 -4.56
C ARG A 226 -11.78 12.06 -3.96
N LYS A 227 -11.77 11.93 -2.64
CA LYS A 227 -11.48 10.67 -1.95
C LYS A 227 -12.44 9.56 -2.40
N VAL A 228 -13.74 9.84 -2.41
CA VAL A 228 -14.78 8.90 -2.85
C VAL A 228 -14.59 8.54 -4.32
N ALA A 229 -14.44 9.52 -5.21
CA ALA A 229 -14.29 9.25 -6.65
C ALA A 229 -13.02 8.45 -6.99
N ALA A 230 -11.88 8.76 -6.37
CA ALA A 230 -10.66 7.98 -6.51
C ALA A 230 -10.83 6.54 -6.02
N PHE A 231 -11.50 6.35 -4.87
CA PHE A 231 -11.78 5.02 -4.35
C PHE A 231 -12.77 4.23 -5.21
N LEU A 232 -13.81 4.86 -5.74
CA LEU A 232 -14.76 4.20 -6.65
C LEU A 232 -14.09 3.79 -7.96
N THR A 233 -13.18 4.62 -8.49
CA THR A 233 -12.36 4.28 -9.66
C THR A 233 -11.54 3.00 -9.39
N TYR A 234 -10.92 2.90 -8.21
CA TYR A 234 -10.25 1.66 -7.80
C TYR A 234 -11.22 0.48 -7.69
N ALA A 235 -12.39 0.68 -7.09
CA ALA A 235 -13.35 -0.37 -6.78
C ALA A 235 -13.87 -1.08 -8.03
N GLU A 236 -13.92 -0.43 -9.19
CA GLU A 236 -14.27 -1.06 -10.48
C GLU A 236 -13.34 -2.24 -10.84
N HIS A 237 -12.13 -2.25 -10.29
CA HIS A 237 -11.12 -3.29 -10.49
C HIS A 237 -11.02 -4.31 -9.34
N ASP A 238 -11.78 -4.14 -8.25
CA ASP A 238 -11.83 -5.11 -7.16
C ASP A 238 -13.24 -5.72 -7.07
N ALA A 239 -13.42 -6.91 -7.63
CA ALA A 239 -14.71 -7.62 -7.62
C ALA A 239 -15.30 -7.82 -6.21
N HIS A 240 -14.47 -7.85 -5.17
CA HIS A 240 -14.92 -7.96 -3.77
C HIS A 240 -15.46 -6.64 -3.23
N MET A 241 -15.11 -5.53 -3.86
CA MET A 241 -15.66 -4.21 -3.57
C MET A 241 -16.87 -3.91 -4.46
N VAL A 242 -16.85 -4.26 -5.75
CA VAL A 242 -17.97 -4.04 -6.70
C VAL A 242 -19.31 -4.57 -6.16
N CYS A 243 -19.31 -5.74 -5.52
CA CYS A 243 -20.53 -6.36 -4.98
C CYS A 243 -21.20 -5.52 -3.86
N CYS A 244 -20.45 -4.64 -3.19
CA CYS A 244 -20.99 -3.73 -2.18
C CYS A 244 -21.60 -2.46 -2.81
N PHE A 245 -21.17 -2.06 -4.02
CA PHE A 245 -21.58 -0.81 -4.67
C PHE A 245 -22.77 -0.93 -5.62
N SER A 246 -23.09 -2.14 -6.12
CA SER A 246 -24.29 -2.38 -6.96
C SER A 246 -25.63 -2.16 -6.24
N LYS A 247 -25.60 -1.71 -4.97
CA LYS A 247 -26.76 -1.38 -4.13
C LYS A 247 -26.85 0.09 -3.72
N LEU A 248 -25.93 0.96 -4.13
CA LEU A 248 -26.01 2.38 -3.82
C LEU A 248 -26.69 3.14 -4.97
N PRO A 249 -27.80 3.86 -4.71
CA PRO A 249 -28.44 4.69 -5.72
C PRO A 249 -27.51 5.84 -6.08
N VAL A 250 -27.37 6.08 -7.39
CA VAL A 250 -26.70 7.25 -7.99
C VAL A 250 -27.42 8.53 -7.59
#